data_AF-A0A812XAC8-F1
#
_entry.id   AF-A0A812XAC8-F1
#
_cell.length_a   1.000
_cell.length_b   1.000
_cell.length_c   1.000
_cell.angle_alpha   90.00
_cell.angle_beta   90.00
_cell.angle_gamma   90.00
#
_symmetry.space_group_name_H-M   'P 1'
#
loop_
_entity.id
_entity.type
_entity.pdbx_description
1 polymer ?
#
loop_
_entity_poly.entity_id
_entity_poly.type
_entity_poly.pdbx_seq_one_letter_code
_entity_poly.pdbx_strand_id
1 'polypeptide(L)'
;MRKIPVATTREIMRQLLESLVFLHSHGAVHKDLKLENVMLDAGGEGKSSKSSLPAQAVKVIDFDTLESWCPSNASAKDVVGTDQYISQEAYAGKYSPLSDIFACGVILYRLLTGKFPFHDDMFDDEAGENWVGSPKMAQIRRRLKVAKVDFSKEVFQENSEAGDLVMRMLAYQENQRPTASAALEHPWFQDSRAAPQLPPYIQELVDDGIVVGEA
;
A
#
# COMPACT_ATOMS: atom_id res chain seq x y z
N MET A 1 2.26 9.80 -13.43
CA MET A 1 2.80 8.48 -13.11
C MET A 1 3.05 7.70 -14.39
N ARG A 2 4.29 7.28 -14.66
CA ARG A 2 4.61 6.43 -15.84
C ARG A 2 4.26 4.97 -15.50
N LYS A 3 4.10 4.12 -16.52
CA LYS A 3 3.74 2.69 -16.31
C LYS A 3 4.94 1.94 -15.72
N ILE A 4 4.87 1.56 -14.44
CA ILE A 4 5.84 0.64 -13.82
C ILE A 4 5.57 -0.78 -14.34
N PRO A 5 6.59 -1.55 -14.76
CA PRO A 5 6.38 -2.92 -15.22
C PRO A 5 5.71 -3.78 -14.15
N VAL A 6 4.72 -4.60 -14.53
CA VAL A 6 3.97 -5.47 -13.60
C VAL A 6 4.89 -6.35 -12.77
N ALA A 7 5.95 -6.86 -13.37
CA ALA A 7 6.92 -7.69 -12.69
C ALA A 7 7.70 -6.91 -11.61
N THR A 8 8.10 -5.66 -11.89
CA THR A 8 8.67 -4.75 -10.88
C THR A 8 7.68 -4.47 -9.76
N THR A 9 6.43 -4.13 -10.09
CA THR A 9 5.36 -3.91 -9.12
C THR A 9 5.14 -5.12 -8.22
N ARG A 10 5.17 -6.33 -8.79
CA ARG A 10 5.09 -7.59 -8.04
C ARG A 10 6.21 -7.73 -7.03
N GLU A 11 7.44 -7.44 -7.43
CA GLU A 11 8.59 -7.53 -6.55
C GLU A 11 8.52 -6.50 -5.41
N ILE A 12 8.09 -5.27 -5.72
CA ILE A 12 7.87 -4.23 -4.70
C ILE A 12 6.84 -4.69 -3.67
N MET A 13 5.68 -5.18 -4.14
CA MET A 13 4.61 -5.63 -3.26
C MET A 13 4.98 -6.86 -2.45
N ARG A 14 5.77 -7.78 -3.01
CA ARG A 14 6.24 -8.98 -2.30
C ARG A 14 7.04 -8.57 -1.06
N GLN A 15 8.06 -7.74 -1.23
CA GLN A 15 8.91 -7.30 -0.11
C GLN A 15 8.15 -6.40 0.89
N LEU A 16 7.21 -5.57 0.41
CA LEU A 16 6.34 -4.79 1.27
C LEU A 16 5.47 -5.70 2.16
N LEU A 17 4.80 -6.69 1.57
CA LEU A 17 3.98 -7.64 2.33
C LEU A 17 4.81 -8.51 3.28
N GLU A 18 6.03 -8.90 2.90
CA GLU A 18 6.97 -9.60 3.78
C GLU A 18 7.33 -8.75 5.01
N SER A 19 7.54 -7.44 4.82
CA SER A 19 7.76 -6.49 5.92
C SER A 19 6.53 -6.42 6.85
N LEU A 20 5.32 -6.47 6.29
CA LEU A 20 4.09 -6.49 7.10
C LEU A 20 3.83 -7.82 7.80
N VAL A 21 4.21 -8.96 7.21
CA VAL A 21 4.18 -10.24 7.92
C VAL A 21 5.00 -10.13 9.20
N PHE A 22 6.21 -9.59 9.12
CA PHE A 22 7.04 -9.33 10.30
C PHE A 22 6.35 -8.37 11.27
N LEU A 23 5.93 -7.19 10.81
CA LEU A 23 5.33 -6.16 11.65
C LEU A 23 4.07 -6.65 12.39
N HIS A 24 3.13 -7.25 11.66
CA HIS A 24 1.85 -7.71 12.18
C HIS A 24 2.03 -8.91 13.14
N SER A 25 3.02 -9.77 12.90
CA SER A 25 3.34 -10.88 13.82
C SER A 25 3.88 -10.41 15.18
N HIS A 26 4.40 -9.18 15.26
CA HIS A 26 4.83 -8.53 16.50
C HIS A 26 3.72 -7.66 17.12
N GLY A 27 2.49 -7.78 16.62
CA GLY A 27 1.35 -7.03 17.14
C GLY A 27 1.48 -5.53 16.94
N ALA A 28 2.07 -5.09 15.82
CA ALA A 28 2.16 -3.67 15.46
C ALA A 28 1.38 -3.40 14.16
N VAL A 29 0.80 -2.19 14.06
CA VAL A 29 0.12 -1.69 12.86
C VAL A 29 0.76 -0.35 12.48
N HIS A 30 1.05 -0.18 11.19
CA HIS A 30 1.78 1.00 10.70
C HIS A 30 0.90 2.25 10.65
N LYS A 31 -0.35 2.11 10.20
CA LYS A 31 -1.40 3.16 10.13
C LYS A 31 -1.21 4.26 9.08
N ASP A 32 0.01 4.46 8.55
CA ASP A 32 0.29 5.40 7.46
C ASP A 32 1.11 4.79 6.31
N LEU A 33 0.71 3.62 5.81
CA LEU A 33 1.34 3.06 4.61
C LEU A 33 0.88 3.84 3.36
N LYS A 34 1.85 4.33 2.60
CA LYS A 34 1.68 5.05 1.33
C LYS A 34 2.92 4.86 0.47
N LEU A 35 2.87 5.28 -0.79
CA LEU A 35 4.01 5.08 -1.70
C LEU A 35 5.27 5.81 -1.21
N GLU A 36 5.07 6.96 -0.60
CA GLU A 36 6.09 7.83 -0.05
C GLU A 36 6.79 7.16 1.16
N ASN A 37 6.11 6.22 1.85
CA ASN A 37 6.65 5.46 2.98
C ASN A 37 7.22 4.09 2.56
N VAL A 38 7.31 3.83 1.25
CA VAL A 38 7.94 2.64 0.67
C VAL A 38 9.22 3.09 -0.04
N MET A 39 10.37 2.84 0.56
CA MET A 39 11.67 3.24 0.04
C MET A 39 12.30 2.11 -0.80
N LEU A 40 12.91 2.46 -1.92
CA LEU A 40 13.76 1.56 -2.70
C LEU A 40 15.23 1.85 -2.43
N ASP A 41 15.95 0.83 -1.98
CA ASP A 41 17.39 0.87 -1.75
C ASP A 41 18.14 0.70 -3.07
N ALA A 42 18.85 1.75 -3.47
CA ALA A 42 19.61 1.81 -4.71
C ALA A 42 20.90 0.97 -4.69
N GLY A 43 21.36 0.53 -3.51
CA GLY A 43 22.69 -0.06 -3.34
C GLY A 43 23.79 0.98 -3.56
N GLY A 44 24.32 1.51 -2.45
CA GLY A 44 25.20 2.69 -2.44
C GLY A 44 26.47 2.62 -3.30
N GLU A 45 26.98 3.81 -3.60
CA GLU A 45 28.26 4.03 -4.30
C GLU A 45 29.43 3.31 -3.60
N GLY A 46 30.19 2.54 -4.38
CA GLY A 46 31.34 1.75 -3.90
C GLY A 46 31.52 0.43 -4.64
N LYS A 47 30.46 -0.08 -5.28
CA LYS A 47 30.57 -1.12 -6.30
C LYS A 47 30.88 -0.45 -7.64
N SER A 48 32.15 -0.51 -8.03
CA SER A 48 32.67 -0.08 -9.33
C SER A 48 31.66 -0.34 -10.48
N SER A 49 31.54 0.66 -11.37
CA SER A 49 30.62 0.86 -12.50
C SER A 49 30.52 -0.27 -13.56
N LYS A 50 30.55 -1.54 -13.15
CA LYS A 50 30.36 -2.73 -13.99
C LYS A 50 29.51 -3.81 -13.32
N SER A 51 28.86 -3.50 -12.19
CA SER A 51 27.92 -4.39 -11.52
C SER A 51 26.50 -3.97 -11.87
N SER A 52 25.95 -4.54 -12.94
CA SER A 52 24.51 -4.54 -13.24
C SER A 52 23.77 -5.40 -12.21
N LEU A 53 23.60 -4.87 -11.00
CA LEU A 53 22.71 -5.43 -9.98
C LEU A 53 21.53 -4.45 -9.81
N PRO A 54 20.29 -4.91 -9.96
CA PRO A 54 19.10 -4.07 -9.78
C PRO A 54 18.98 -3.60 -8.33
N ALA A 55 18.25 -2.49 -8.11
CA ALA A 55 17.87 -2.02 -6.76
C ALA A 55 17.45 -3.22 -5.90
N GLN A 56 18.04 -3.38 -4.70
CA GLN A 56 18.10 -4.70 -4.06
C GLN A 56 17.15 -4.88 -2.87
N ALA A 57 16.51 -3.82 -2.36
CA ALA A 57 15.57 -3.96 -1.24
C ALA A 57 14.48 -2.88 -1.23
N VAL A 58 13.27 -3.28 -0.88
CA VAL A 58 12.16 -2.40 -0.45
C VAL A 58 12.25 -2.27 1.07
N LYS A 59 12.15 -1.05 1.58
CA LYS A 59 12.12 -0.76 3.01
C LYS A 59 10.88 0.07 3.34
N VAL A 60 10.15 -0.34 4.37
CA VAL A 60 9.11 0.51 4.96
C VAL A 60 9.80 1.53 5.85
N ILE A 61 9.43 2.80 5.69
CA ILE A 61 9.96 3.93 6.46
C ILE A 61 8.80 4.68 7.15
N ASP A 62 9.16 5.63 8.02
CA ASP A 62 8.21 6.50 8.74
C ASP A 62 7.25 5.74 9.67
N PHE A 63 7.78 5.34 10.83
CA PHE A 63 7.04 4.60 11.85
C PHE A 63 6.40 5.52 12.91
N ASP A 64 6.25 6.82 12.64
CA ASP A 64 5.76 7.79 13.64
C ASP A 64 4.30 7.53 14.06
N THR A 65 3.51 6.91 13.17
CA THR A 65 2.13 6.51 13.45
C THR A 65 2.00 5.06 13.92
N LEU A 66 3.11 4.32 14.02
CA LEU A 66 3.10 2.92 14.42
C LEU A 66 2.53 2.77 15.84
N GLU A 67 1.67 1.78 16.01
CA GLU A 67 1.05 1.51 17.30
C GLU A 67 0.97 0.01 17.59
N SER A 68 1.14 -0.36 18.87
CA SER A 68 0.83 -1.71 19.32
C SER A 68 -0.65 -2.00 19.17
N TRP A 69 -0.97 -3.08 18.48
CA TRP A 69 -2.32 -3.51 18.21
C TRP A 69 -2.72 -4.70 19.09
N CYS A 70 -3.92 -4.60 19.64
CA CYS A 70 -4.58 -5.67 20.35
C CYS A 70 -6.06 -5.71 19.93
N PRO A 71 -6.63 -6.88 19.59
CA PRO A 71 -8.04 -6.99 19.21
C PRO A 71 -9.03 -6.39 20.23
N SER A 72 -8.65 -6.35 21.51
CA SER A 72 -9.49 -5.83 22.60
C SER A 72 -9.35 -4.34 22.89
N ASN A 73 -8.36 -3.64 22.30
CA ASN A 73 -8.05 -2.23 22.61
C ASN A 73 -7.99 -1.34 21.36
N ALA A 74 -8.92 -1.55 20.42
CA ALA A 74 -8.80 -1.04 19.06
C ALA A 74 -9.61 0.25 18.79
N SER A 75 -9.67 1.21 19.72
CA SER A 75 -10.34 2.50 19.43
C SER A 75 -9.41 3.68 19.65
N ALA A 76 -8.87 4.20 18.55
CA ALA A 76 -8.18 5.47 18.53
C ALA A 76 -9.15 6.63 18.83
N LYS A 77 -8.61 7.75 19.33
CA LYS A 77 -9.36 9.01 19.49
C LYS A 77 -9.34 9.85 18.22
N ASP A 78 -8.21 9.84 17.53
CA ASP A 78 -7.98 10.59 16.31
C ASP A 78 -7.84 9.65 15.11
N VAL A 79 -8.23 10.13 13.93
CA VAL A 79 -7.97 9.45 12.68
C VAL A 79 -6.62 9.93 12.17
N VAL A 80 -5.67 9.01 12.06
CA VAL A 80 -4.32 9.24 11.55
C VAL A 80 -4.08 8.44 10.27
N GLY A 81 -3.15 8.93 9.46
CA GLY A 81 -2.81 8.38 8.16
C GLY A 81 -3.00 9.42 7.06
N THR A 82 -2.67 9.02 5.84
CA THR A 82 -2.79 9.85 4.65
C THR A 82 -4.08 9.55 3.90
N ASP A 83 -4.79 10.59 3.47
CA ASP A 83 -6.03 10.43 2.70
C ASP A 83 -5.84 9.56 1.45
N GLN A 84 -6.94 8.98 1.00
CA GLN A 84 -6.98 7.96 -0.07
C GLN A 84 -6.31 6.61 0.28
N TYR A 85 -5.54 6.52 1.36
CA TYR A 85 -4.95 5.27 1.88
C TYR A 85 -5.65 4.71 3.12
N ILE A 86 -6.35 5.55 3.89
CA ILE A 86 -7.03 5.15 5.13
C ILE A 86 -8.22 4.22 4.81
N SER A 87 -8.29 3.10 5.54
CA SER A 87 -9.38 2.13 5.41
C SER A 87 -10.69 2.58 6.08
N GLN A 88 -11.79 1.93 5.73
CA GLN A 88 -13.12 2.33 6.21
C GLN A 88 -13.30 2.16 7.72
N GLU A 89 -12.69 1.15 8.33
CA GLU A 89 -12.68 0.93 9.77
C GLU A 89 -11.74 1.88 10.51
N ALA A 90 -10.65 2.32 9.89
CA ALA A 90 -9.73 3.30 10.46
C ALA A 90 -10.39 4.68 10.64
N TYR A 91 -11.27 5.10 9.73
CA TYR A 91 -12.13 6.27 9.92
C TYR A 91 -13.11 6.15 11.12
N ALA A 92 -13.31 4.94 11.65
CA ALA A 92 -14.05 4.69 12.88
C ALA A 92 -13.13 4.42 14.09
N GLY A 93 -11.84 4.72 13.97
CA GLY A 93 -10.82 4.52 15.01
C GLY A 93 -10.36 3.08 15.18
N LYS A 94 -10.82 2.15 14.32
CA LYS A 94 -10.62 0.70 14.46
C LYS A 94 -9.48 0.19 13.58
N TYR A 95 -8.27 0.64 13.86
CA TYR A 95 -7.09 0.18 13.15
C TYR A 95 -6.79 -1.30 13.42
N SER A 96 -6.32 -1.98 12.39
CA SER A 96 -5.88 -3.37 12.47
C SER A 96 -4.79 -3.66 11.44
N PRO A 97 -4.14 -4.83 11.53
CA PRO A 97 -3.28 -5.34 10.46
C PRO A 97 -3.95 -5.30 9.08
N LEU A 98 -5.27 -5.48 9.01
CA LEU A 98 -6.01 -5.46 7.74
C LEU A 98 -6.22 -4.03 7.22
N SER A 99 -6.15 -2.99 8.07
CA SER A 99 -6.10 -1.59 7.64
C SER A 99 -4.83 -1.31 6.83
N ASP A 100 -3.69 -1.84 7.25
CA ASP A 100 -2.44 -1.77 6.47
C ASP A 100 -2.58 -2.52 5.13
N ILE A 101 -3.30 -3.64 5.09
CA ILE A 101 -3.57 -4.38 3.83
C ILE A 101 -4.40 -3.55 2.85
N PHE A 102 -5.38 -2.78 3.34
CA PHE A 102 -6.15 -1.88 2.49
C PHE A 102 -5.23 -0.83 1.84
N ALA A 103 -4.36 -0.20 2.65
CA ALA A 103 -3.38 0.75 2.15
C ALA A 103 -2.42 0.12 1.11
N CYS A 104 -1.98 -1.13 1.32
CA CYS A 104 -1.22 -1.89 0.33
C CYS A 104 -2.02 -2.15 -0.97
N GLY A 105 -3.34 -2.34 -0.89
CA GLY A 105 -4.22 -2.43 -2.06
C GLY A 105 -4.24 -1.13 -2.87
N VAL A 106 -4.25 0.01 -2.18
CA VAL A 106 -4.14 1.35 -2.80
C VAL A 106 -2.77 1.52 -3.46
N ILE A 107 -1.69 1.14 -2.77
CA ILE A 107 -0.32 1.15 -3.30
C ILE A 107 -0.24 0.31 -4.58
N LEU A 108 -0.70 -0.94 -4.56
CA LEU A 108 -0.67 -1.83 -5.72
C LEU A 108 -1.47 -1.26 -6.90
N TYR A 109 -2.67 -0.72 -6.64
CA TYR A 109 -3.46 -0.07 -7.68
C TYR A 109 -2.72 1.14 -8.27
N ARG A 110 -2.10 1.99 -7.43
CA ARG A 110 -1.30 3.13 -7.91
C ARG A 110 -0.12 2.67 -8.76
N LEU A 111 0.65 1.68 -8.33
CA LEU A 111 1.79 1.15 -9.08
C LEU A 111 1.40 0.60 -10.46
N LEU A 112 0.25 -0.07 -10.56
CA LEU A 112 -0.22 -0.67 -11.83
C LEU A 112 -0.85 0.35 -12.78
N THR A 113 -1.51 1.38 -12.25
CA THR A 113 -2.41 2.23 -13.05
C THR A 113 -1.96 3.67 -13.16
N GLY A 114 -1.06 4.10 -12.28
CA GLY A 114 -0.65 5.48 -12.16
C GLY A 114 -1.66 6.42 -11.50
N LYS A 115 -2.76 5.88 -10.95
CA LYS A 115 -3.87 6.65 -10.38
C LYS A 115 -4.31 6.07 -9.03
N PHE A 116 -5.02 6.87 -8.24
CA PHE A 116 -5.69 6.36 -7.05
C PHE A 116 -6.97 5.56 -7.41
N PRO A 117 -7.35 4.56 -6.60
CA PRO A 117 -8.59 3.82 -6.77
C PRO A 117 -9.84 4.62 -6.38
N PHE A 118 -9.68 5.69 -5.59
CA PHE A 118 -10.75 6.55 -5.09
C PHE A 118 -10.46 8.01 -5.46
N HIS A 119 -11.50 8.76 -5.77
CA HIS A 119 -11.40 10.18 -6.11
C HIS A 119 -11.01 11.02 -4.87
N ASP A 120 -10.21 12.06 -5.09
CA ASP A 120 -9.71 12.98 -4.07
C ASP A 120 -10.84 13.78 -3.40
N ASP A 121 -11.87 14.18 -4.16
CA ASP A 121 -13.05 14.89 -3.66
C ASP A 121 -13.87 14.13 -2.59
N MET A 122 -13.58 12.83 -2.39
CA MET A 122 -14.17 12.05 -1.32
C MET A 122 -13.57 12.36 0.05
N PHE A 123 -12.34 12.90 0.08
CA PHE A 123 -11.49 13.15 1.24
C PHE A 123 -11.31 14.67 1.39
N ASP A 124 -12.37 15.31 1.87
CA ASP A 124 -12.51 16.77 1.93
C ASP A 124 -12.50 17.29 3.38
N ASP A 125 -11.78 16.61 4.28
CA ASP A 125 -11.61 17.07 5.67
C ASP A 125 -10.70 18.30 5.79
N GLU A 126 -11.01 19.11 6.79
CA GLU A 126 -10.24 20.29 7.16
C GLU A 126 -9.50 20.09 8.49
N ALA A 127 -8.53 20.96 8.76
CA ALA A 127 -7.77 20.93 10.01
C ALA A 127 -8.72 21.00 11.22
N GLY A 128 -8.65 19.98 12.08
CA GLY A 128 -9.49 19.85 13.28
C GLY A 128 -10.72 18.94 13.10
N GLU A 129 -10.96 18.38 11.90
CA GLU A 129 -12.07 17.44 11.66
C GLU A 129 -11.68 15.96 11.86
N ASN A 130 -10.39 15.68 12.03
CA ASN A 130 -9.78 14.34 11.99
C ASN A 130 -9.82 13.60 13.33
N TRP A 131 -10.98 13.61 13.98
CA TRP A 131 -11.24 12.88 15.21
C TRP A 131 -12.35 11.83 15.03
N VAL A 132 -12.22 10.72 15.76
CA VAL A 132 -13.11 9.56 15.63
C VAL A 132 -14.52 9.90 16.11
N GLY A 133 -15.49 9.70 15.23
CA GLY A 133 -16.89 10.04 15.49
C GLY A 133 -17.32 11.41 14.96
N SER A 134 -16.41 12.18 14.36
CA SER A 134 -16.78 13.43 13.69
C SER A 134 -17.74 13.17 12.53
N PRO A 135 -18.64 14.13 12.21
CA PRO A 135 -19.52 14.02 11.04
C PRO A 135 -18.74 13.82 9.74
N LYS A 136 -17.56 14.46 9.63
CA LYS A 136 -16.68 14.37 8.46
C LYS A 136 -16.10 12.97 8.28
N MET A 137 -15.52 12.37 9.31
CA MET A 137 -15.00 11.00 9.24
C MET A 137 -16.11 9.99 8.91
N ALA A 138 -17.31 10.19 9.49
CA ALA A 138 -18.48 9.37 9.18
C ALA A 138 -18.98 9.53 7.74
N GLN A 139 -18.81 10.71 7.13
CA GLN A 139 -19.14 10.99 5.73
C GLN A 139 -18.15 10.34 4.78
N ILE A 140 -16.84 10.52 4.99
CA ILE A 140 -15.78 9.89 4.18
C ILE A 140 -15.96 8.36 4.19
N ARG A 141 -16.15 7.77 5.38
CA ARG A 141 -16.42 6.34 5.55
C ARG A 141 -17.63 5.85 4.75
N ARG A 142 -18.72 6.63 4.68
CA ARG A 142 -19.91 6.30 3.87
C ARG A 142 -19.63 6.40 2.38
N ARG A 143 -18.88 7.40 1.94
CA ARG A 143 -18.47 7.54 0.53
C ARG A 143 -17.63 6.34 0.10
N LEU A 144 -16.64 5.94 0.89
CA LEU A 144 -15.81 4.75 0.64
C LEU A 144 -16.63 3.45 0.52
N LYS A 145 -17.74 3.31 1.26
CA LYS A 145 -18.61 2.13 1.20
C LYS A 145 -19.23 1.90 -0.18
N VAL A 146 -19.58 2.98 -0.87
CA VAL A 146 -20.29 2.92 -2.15
C VAL A 146 -19.40 3.24 -3.35
N ALA A 147 -18.15 3.62 -3.08
CA ALA A 147 -17.16 3.92 -4.11
C ALA A 147 -16.90 2.70 -4.99
N LYS A 148 -16.72 2.95 -6.28
CA LYS A 148 -16.37 1.93 -7.27
C LYS A 148 -14.95 2.16 -7.73
N VAL A 149 -14.15 1.10 -7.68
CA VAL A 149 -12.79 1.11 -8.22
C VAL A 149 -12.84 0.76 -9.70
N ASP A 150 -12.14 1.54 -10.54
CA ASP A 150 -12.06 1.29 -11.97
C ASP A 150 -11.06 0.16 -12.29
N PHE A 151 -11.59 -1.03 -12.58
CA PHE A 151 -10.84 -2.19 -13.04
C PHE A 151 -10.90 -2.38 -14.56
N SER A 152 -11.45 -1.44 -15.33
CA SER A 152 -11.60 -1.56 -16.79
C SER A 152 -10.29 -1.34 -17.57
N LYS A 153 -9.24 -0.90 -16.88
CA LYS A 153 -7.94 -0.56 -17.45
C LYS A 153 -7.25 -1.78 -18.08
N GLU A 154 -6.56 -1.54 -19.20
CA GLU A 154 -5.78 -2.54 -19.97
C GLU A 154 -4.89 -3.44 -19.09
N VAL A 155 -4.20 -2.86 -18.11
CA VAL A 155 -3.31 -3.63 -17.20
C VAL A 155 -4.03 -4.77 -16.48
N PHE A 156 -5.30 -4.60 -16.10
CA PHE A 156 -6.10 -5.64 -15.43
C PHE A 156 -6.71 -6.64 -16.41
N GLN A 157 -6.88 -6.27 -17.67
CA GLN A 157 -7.29 -7.21 -18.73
C GLN A 157 -6.15 -8.17 -19.05
N GLU A 158 -4.92 -7.66 -19.10
CA GLU A 158 -3.70 -8.44 -19.36
C GLU A 158 -3.22 -9.21 -18.12
N ASN A 159 -3.52 -8.71 -16.92
CA ASN A 159 -3.07 -9.25 -15.63
C ASN A 159 -4.26 -9.38 -14.67
N SER A 160 -5.20 -10.26 -15.00
CA SER A 160 -6.44 -10.46 -14.23
C SER A 160 -6.19 -10.83 -12.77
N GLU A 161 -5.14 -11.61 -12.48
CA GLU A 161 -4.73 -11.96 -11.11
C GLU A 161 -4.28 -10.75 -10.29
N ALA A 162 -3.68 -9.74 -10.93
CA ALA A 162 -3.32 -8.49 -10.27
C ALA A 162 -4.59 -7.73 -9.86
N GLY A 163 -5.59 -7.71 -10.76
CA GLY A 163 -6.90 -7.11 -10.49
C GLY A 163 -7.66 -7.82 -9.36
N ASP A 164 -7.64 -9.15 -9.35
CA ASP A 164 -8.24 -9.96 -8.27
C ASP A 164 -7.57 -9.67 -6.91
N LEU A 165 -6.24 -9.63 -6.85
CA LEU A 165 -5.53 -9.29 -5.62
C LEU A 165 -5.90 -7.90 -5.10
N VAL A 166 -5.89 -6.89 -5.97
CA VAL A 166 -6.28 -5.52 -5.59
C VAL A 166 -7.72 -5.49 -5.08
N MET A 167 -8.64 -6.18 -5.76
CA MET A 167 -10.05 -6.23 -5.35
C MET A 167 -10.21 -6.83 -3.94
N ARG A 168 -9.46 -7.89 -3.63
CA ARG A 168 -9.48 -8.53 -2.29
C ARG A 168 -8.87 -7.62 -1.22
N MET A 169 -7.76 -6.95 -1.51
CA MET A 169 -7.11 -6.04 -0.56
C MET A 169 -7.95 -4.78 -0.29
N LEU A 170 -8.71 -4.31 -1.29
CA LEU A 170 -9.62 -3.15 -1.16
C LEU A 170 -11.04 -3.53 -0.69
N ALA A 171 -11.26 -4.77 -0.24
CA ALA A 171 -12.57 -5.21 0.22
C ALA A 171 -13.10 -4.31 1.36
N TYR A 172 -14.36 -3.88 1.23
CA TYR A 172 -15.01 -2.99 2.20
C TYR A 172 -15.11 -3.62 3.59
N GLN A 173 -15.51 -4.90 3.65
CA GLN A 173 -15.51 -5.62 4.91
C GLN A 173 -14.08 -6.03 5.23
N GLU A 174 -13.58 -5.56 6.36
CA GLU A 174 -12.23 -5.81 6.82
C GLU A 174 -11.85 -7.30 6.79
N ASN A 175 -12.74 -8.17 7.29
CA ASN A 175 -12.53 -9.62 7.35
C ASN A 175 -12.58 -10.35 6.00
N GLN A 176 -12.89 -9.65 4.91
CA GLN A 176 -12.80 -10.19 3.54
C GLN A 176 -11.42 -9.93 2.92
N ARG A 177 -10.59 -9.09 3.54
CA ARG A 177 -9.21 -8.86 3.11
C ARG A 177 -8.33 -10.03 3.54
N PRO A 178 -7.35 -10.42 2.71
CA PRO A 178 -6.33 -11.37 3.13
C PRO A 178 -5.43 -10.74 4.21
N THR A 179 -4.82 -11.58 5.06
CA THR A 179 -3.65 -11.14 5.84
C THR A 179 -2.45 -10.93 4.92
N ALA A 180 -1.38 -10.29 5.41
CA ALA A 180 -0.15 -10.13 4.61
C ALA A 180 0.39 -11.48 4.09
N SER A 181 0.40 -12.50 4.96
CA SER A 181 0.82 -13.87 4.60
C SER A 181 -0.09 -14.48 3.54
N ALA A 182 -1.42 -14.37 3.71
CA ALA A 182 -2.37 -14.91 2.73
C ALA A 182 -2.34 -14.15 1.39
N ALA A 183 -2.01 -12.85 1.40
CA ALA A 183 -1.82 -12.06 0.20
C ALA A 183 -0.59 -12.53 -0.60
N LEU A 184 0.51 -12.88 0.08
CA LEU A 184 1.71 -13.45 -0.54
C LEU A 184 1.47 -14.81 -1.20
N GLU A 185 0.49 -15.58 -0.72
CA GLU A 185 0.10 -16.86 -1.33
C GLU A 185 -0.75 -16.70 -2.59
N HIS A 186 -1.17 -15.48 -2.94
CA HIS A 186 -2.02 -15.21 -4.09
C HIS A 186 -1.36 -15.64 -5.42
N PRO A 187 -2.11 -16.22 -6.40
CA PRO A 187 -1.57 -16.65 -7.70
C PRO A 187 -0.72 -15.61 -8.43
N TRP A 188 -1.07 -14.32 -8.28
CA TRP A 188 -0.30 -13.21 -8.86
C TRP A 188 1.19 -13.20 -8.47
N PHE A 189 1.55 -13.70 -7.28
CA PHE A 189 2.94 -13.83 -6.83
C PHE A 189 3.62 -15.13 -7.30
N GLN A 190 2.85 -16.12 -7.75
CA GLN A 190 3.36 -17.42 -8.21
C GLN A 190 3.81 -17.39 -9.67
N ASP A 191 3.52 -16.31 -10.39
CA ASP A 191 3.95 -16.10 -11.75
C ASP A 191 5.47 -15.92 -11.83
N SER A 192 6.16 -17.01 -12.19
CA SER A 192 7.61 -17.15 -12.28
C SER A 192 8.18 -16.72 -13.64
N ARG A 193 7.41 -16.02 -14.48
CA ARG A 193 7.87 -15.49 -15.77
C ARG A 193 8.94 -14.40 -15.55
N ALA A 194 10.18 -14.87 -15.45
CA ALA A 194 11.45 -14.16 -15.23
C ALA A 194 11.53 -13.35 -13.92
N ALA A 195 12.66 -13.46 -13.23
CA ALA A 195 12.99 -12.53 -12.13
C ALA A 195 13.12 -11.12 -12.73
N PRO A 196 12.22 -10.19 -12.39
CA PRO A 196 12.35 -8.83 -12.86
C PRO A 196 13.52 -8.18 -12.13
N GLN A 197 14.41 -7.56 -12.91
CA GLN A 197 15.30 -6.56 -12.37
C GLN A 197 14.45 -5.30 -12.13
N LEU A 198 14.51 -4.74 -10.91
CA LEU A 198 14.03 -3.37 -10.68
C LEU A 198 14.64 -2.47 -11.78
N PRO A 199 13.87 -1.54 -12.37
CA PRO A 199 14.32 -0.72 -13.48
C PRO A 199 15.69 -0.13 -13.16
N PRO A 200 16.66 -0.17 -14.10
CA PRO A 200 18.00 0.37 -13.85
C PRO A 200 17.98 1.87 -13.51
N TYR A 201 16.88 2.56 -13.80
CA TYR A 201 16.67 3.96 -13.43
C TYR A 201 15.67 4.10 -12.30
N ILE A 202 16.24 4.15 -11.10
CA ILE A 202 15.56 4.47 -9.85
C ILE A 202 14.92 5.88 -9.89
N GLN A 203 15.49 6.80 -10.69
CA GLN A 203 14.96 8.15 -10.93
C GLN A 203 13.49 8.14 -11.44
N GLU A 204 13.09 7.13 -12.22
CA GLU A 204 11.73 7.03 -12.76
C GLU A 204 10.69 6.70 -11.69
N LEU A 205 11.11 6.09 -10.58
CA LEU A 205 10.27 5.74 -9.44
C LEU A 205 10.12 6.91 -8.47
N VAL A 206 11.15 7.78 -8.38
CA VAL A 206 11.13 9.03 -7.61
C VAL A 206 10.07 10.01 -8.13
N ASP A 207 10.01 10.20 -9.46
CA ASP A 207 9.01 11.06 -10.11
C ASP A 207 7.55 10.60 -9.84
N ASP A 208 7.40 9.35 -9.41
CA ASP A 208 6.12 8.67 -9.20
C ASP A 208 5.76 8.51 -7.71
N GLY A 209 6.52 9.16 -6.82
CA GLY A 209 6.23 9.27 -5.38
C GLY A 209 6.86 8.19 -4.51
N ILE A 210 7.71 7.31 -5.08
CA ILE A 210 8.48 6.33 -4.32
C ILE A 210 9.77 6.98 -3.84
N VAL A 211 10.03 6.89 -2.53
CA VAL A 211 11.28 7.41 -1.97
C VAL A 211 12.45 6.52 -2.35
N VAL A 212 13.56 7.14 -2.70
CA VAL A 212 14.81 6.45 -3.03
C VAL A 212 15.87 6.99 -2.10
N GLY A 213 16.59 6.11 -1.44
CA GLY A 213 17.64 6.49 -0.51
C GLY A 213 18.79 5.51 -0.51
N GLU A 214 19.94 6.01 -0.07
CA GLU A 214 21.04 5.18 0.39
C GLU A 214 20.78 4.79 1.85
N ALA A 215 21.07 3.53 2.19
CA ALA A 215 20.97 3.01 3.54
C ALA A 215 22.12 3.48 4.44
#